data_AF-A0A7W9DF50-F1
#
_entry.id   AF-A0A7W9DF50-F1
#
_cell.length_a   1.000
_cell.length_b   1.000
_cell.length_c   1.000
_cell.angle_alpha   90.00
_cell.angle_beta   90.00
_cell.angle_gamma   90.00
#
_symmetry.space_group_name_H-M   'P 1'
#
loop_
_entity.id
_entity.type
_entity.pdbx_description
1 polymer ?
#
loop_
_entity_poly.entity_id
_entity_poly.type
_entity_poly.pdbx_seq_one_letter_code
_entity_poly.pdbx_strand_id
1 'polypeptide(L)'
;MSQALHSQARTTHLIRDEIRNSTLSQRELAERYNVSRLTIRKWQNRDSAEDLSHRPRTMHTTLTPAQELIVVALRTTLLLPTDDLLAVARESVNPALSRAALGRCLRRHGVSSLLELAARETDKPAKKGSRLSSAIHTQALP
;
A
#
# COMPACT_ATOMS: atom_id res chain seq x y z
N MET A 1 -8.70 19.96 -1.39
CA MET A 1 -9.39 18.75 -0.90
C MET A 1 -9.33 18.78 0.61
N SER A 2 -10.47 18.86 1.30
CA SER A 2 -10.50 18.97 2.76
C SER A 2 -10.08 17.64 3.38
N GLN A 3 -8.89 17.58 3.98
CA GLN A 3 -8.51 16.45 4.83
C GLN A 3 -9.46 16.44 6.03
N ALA A 4 -10.13 15.32 6.27
CA ALA A 4 -11.04 15.15 7.41
C ALA A 4 -10.21 15.22 8.70
N LEU A 5 -10.15 16.40 9.30
CA LEU A 5 -9.36 16.65 10.50
C LEU A 5 -10.16 16.20 11.73
N HIS A 6 -9.51 15.47 12.63
CA HIS A 6 -10.11 15.12 13.92
C HIS A 6 -10.35 16.40 14.74
N SER A 7 -11.46 16.47 15.48
CA SER A 7 -11.84 17.65 16.27
C SER A 7 -10.79 18.10 17.30
N GLN A 8 -9.99 17.16 17.80
CA GLN A 8 -8.91 17.41 18.76
C GLN A 8 -7.51 17.54 18.13
N ALA A 9 -7.40 17.62 16.80
CA ALA A 9 -6.10 17.75 16.16
C ALA A 9 -5.48 19.13 16.45
N ARG A 10 -4.36 19.14 17.18
CA ARG A 10 -3.65 20.39 17.53
C ARG A 10 -2.86 21.01 16.40
N THR A 11 -2.43 20.22 15.41
CA THR A 11 -1.66 20.72 14.25
C THR A 11 -2.55 20.71 13.01
N THR A 12 -3.43 21.70 12.93
CA THR A 12 -4.28 21.97 11.76
C THR A 12 -3.46 22.54 10.61
N HIS A 13 -4.00 22.56 9.39
CA HIS A 13 -3.34 23.19 8.24
C HIS A 13 -2.97 24.66 8.51
N LEU A 14 -3.90 25.43 9.08
CA LEU A 14 -3.67 26.83 9.44
C LEU A 14 -2.50 27.01 10.41
N ILE A 15 -2.43 26.16 11.45
CA ILE A 15 -1.33 26.22 12.45
C ILE A 15 0.00 25.82 11.80
N ARG A 16 0.01 24.85 10.88
CA ARG A 16 1.24 24.43 10.17
C ARG A 16 1.75 25.54 9.24
N ASP A 17 0.86 26.25 8.56
CA ASP A 17 1.19 27.42 7.73
C ASP A 17 1.71 28.58 8.58
N GLU A 18 1.10 28.83 9.74
CA GLU A 18 1.60 29.85 10.67
C GLU A 18 2.98 29.50 11.22
N ILE A 19 3.20 28.26 11.64
CA ILE A 19 4.51 27.78 12.11
C ILE A 19 5.60 27.97 11.05
N ARG A 20 5.27 27.73 9.77
CA ARG A 20 6.18 27.91 8.63
C ARG A 20 6.57 29.37 8.42
N ASN A 21 5.59 30.28 8.46
CA ASN A 21 5.79 31.69 8.14
C ASN A 21 6.23 32.54 9.35
N SER A 22 6.22 31.95 10.55
CA SER A 22 6.59 32.65 11.79
C SER A 22 8.10 32.87 11.90
N THR A 23 8.47 34.07 12.36
CA THR A 23 9.84 34.44 12.73
C THR A 23 10.17 34.17 14.20
N LEU A 24 9.21 33.67 14.98
CA LEU A 24 9.38 33.38 16.40
C LEU A 24 10.32 32.19 16.63
N SER A 25 10.89 32.12 17.84
CA SER A 25 11.72 30.99 18.20
C SER A 25 10.90 29.69 18.28
N GLN A 26 11.55 28.56 18.01
CA GLN A 26 10.90 27.24 18.13
C GLN A 26 10.38 26.95 19.54
N ARG A 27 10.94 27.59 20.57
CA ARG A 27 10.50 27.45 21.95
C ARG A 27 9.18 28.16 22.17
N GLU A 28 9.07 29.42 21.75
CA GLU A 28 7.84 30.21 21.88
C GLU A 28 6.68 29.58 21.11
N LEU A 29 6.94 29.07 19.90
CA LEU A 29 5.92 28.37 19.10
C LEU A 29 5.47 27.07 19.76
N ALA A 30 6.39 26.31 20.36
CA ALA A 30 6.06 25.07 21.06
C ALA A 30 5.19 25.33 22.29
N GLU A 31 5.50 26.39 23.05
CA GLU A 31 4.72 26.82 24.21
C GLU A 31 3.33 27.34 23.78
N ARG A 32 3.26 28.17 22.74
CA ARG A 32 1.99 28.70 22.20
C ARG A 32 1.03 27.61 21.73
N TYR A 33 1.52 26.65 20.94
CA TYR A 33 0.67 25.60 20.35
C TYR A 33 0.55 24.35 21.21
N ASN A 34 1.23 24.31 22.37
CA ASN A 34 1.30 23.13 23.24
C ASN A 34 1.66 21.85 22.46
N VAL A 35 2.74 21.95 21.69
CA VAL A 35 3.32 20.85 20.89
C VAL A 35 4.83 20.76 21.12
N SER A 36 5.43 19.63 20.77
CA SER A 36 6.88 19.47 20.92
C SER A 36 7.67 20.39 19.97
N ARG A 37 8.86 20.81 20.39
CA ARG A 37 9.80 21.56 19.53
C ARG A 37 10.19 20.79 18.26
N LEU A 38 10.20 19.45 18.32
CA LEU A 38 10.41 18.60 17.15
C LEU A 38 9.29 18.74 16.12
N THR A 39 8.04 18.85 16.57
CA THR A 39 6.89 19.10 15.69
C THR A 39 6.98 20.48 15.04
N ILE A 40 7.36 21.51 15.79
CA ILE A 40 7.60 22.86 15.24
C ILE A 40 8.68 22.81 14.16
N ARG A 41 9.86 22.27 14.50
CA ARG A 41 10.99 22.14 13.56
C ARG A 41 10.61 21.35 12.31
N LYS A 42 9.84 20.28 12.46
CA LYS A 42 9.33 19.47 11.34
C LYS A 42 8.48 20.29 10.38
N TRP A 43 7.55 21.11 10.89
CA TRP A 43 6.66 21.90 10.03
C TRP A 43 7.32 23.14 9.43
N GLN A 44 8.27 23.75 10.15
CA GLN A 44 9.12 24.83 9.59
C GLN A 44 9.94 24.35 8.38
N ASN A 45 10.49 23.14 8.45
CA ASN A 45 11.40 22.62 7.42
C ASN A 45 10.71 21.91 6.25
N ARG A 46 9.38 21.77 6.26
CA ARG A 46 8.64 21.16 5.14
C ARG A 46 8.47 22.16 4.01
N ASP A 47 8.13 21.70 2.81
CA ASP A 47 7.77 22.59 1.68
C ASP A 47 6.27 22.93 1.61
N SER A 48 5.41 22.10 2.22
CA SER A 48 3.96 22.31 2.28
C SER A 48 3.38 21.96 3.67
N ALA A 49 2.26 22.59 4.04
CA ALA A 49 1.44 22.23 5.21
C ALA A 49 0.52 21.03 4.99
N GLU A 50 0.37 20.59 3.75
CA GLU A 50 -0.42 19.42 3.38
C GLU A 50 0.24 18.12 3.87
N ASP A 51 -0.60 17.15 4.24
CA ASP A 51 -0.08 15.81 4.53
C ASP A 51 0.37 15.13 3.23
N LEU A 52 1.66 14.79 3.20
CA LEU A 52 2.22 13.93 2.17
C LEU A 52 1.65 12.51 2.30
N SER A 53 1.73 11.76 1.20
CA SER A 53 1.37 10.35 1.21
C SER A 53 2.08 9.60 2.34
N HIS A 54 1.31 8.82 3.10
CA HIS A 54 1.85 7.88 4.10
C HIS A 54 2.55 6.68 3.46
N ARG A 55 2.46 6.56 2.13
CA ARG A 55 3.12 5.48 1.39
C ARG A 55 4.63 5.71 1.40
N PRO A 56 5.44 4.69 1.72
CA PRO A 56 6.89 4.81 1.65
C PRO A 56 7.32 5.15 0.22
N ARG A 57 8.33 6.02 0.09
CA ARG A 57 8.91 6.44 -1.19
C ARG A 57 9.57 5.26 -1.92
N THR A 58 10.27 4.42 -1.15
CA THR A 58 10.96 3.23 -1.66
C THR A 58 10.40 2.01 -0.94
N MET A 59 10.01 0.99 -1.71
CA MET A 59 9.59 -0.29 -1.16
C MET A 59 10.77 -1.25 -1.16
N HIS A 60 11.17 -1.72 0.02
CA HIS A 60 12.13 -2.81 0.14
C HIS A 60 11.39 -4.13 -0.04
N THR A 61 11.58 -4.74 -1.20
CA THR A 61 10.95 -6.00 -1.60
C THR A 61 11.99 -7.09 -1.77
N THR A 62 11.58 -8.34 -1.59
CA THR A 62 12.45 -9.51 -1.84
C THR A 62 12.84 -9.61 -3.31
N LEU A 63 11.96 -9.18 -4.21
CA LEU A 63 12.23 -9.12 -5.65
C LEU A 63 12.76 -7.73 -6.00
N THR A 64 13.81 -7.69 -6.82
CA THR A 64 14.25 -6.44 -7.45
C THR A 64 13.23 -5.97 -8.50
N PRO A 65 13.22 -4.68 -8.89
CA PRO A 65 12.29 -4.20 -9.92
C PRO A 65 12.33 -5.01 -11.22
N ALA A 66 13.54 -5.41 -11.66
CA ALA A 66 13.70 -6.25 -12.85
C ALA A 66 13.10 -7.66 -12.66
N GLN A 67 13.33 -8.28 -11.49
CA GLN A 67 12.76 -9.59 -11.17
C GLN A 67 11.24 -9.55 -11.08
N GLU A 68 10.65 -8.46 -10.56
CA GLU A 68 9.20 -8.29 -10.54
C GLU A 68 8.63 -8.26 -11.95
N LEU A 69 9.27 -7.56 -12.89
CA LEU A 69 8.83 -7.52 -14.30
C LEU A 69 8.86 -8.91 -14.93
N ILE A 70 9.88 -9.73 -14.64
CA ILE A 70 9.95 -11.12 -15.12
C ILE A 70 8.77 -11.93 -14.58
N VAL A 71 8.50 -11.84 -13.28
CA VAL A 71 7.39 -12.56 -12.64
C VAL A 71 6.03 -12.12 -13.21
N VAL A 72 5.85 -10.83 -13.47
CA VAL A 72 4.64 -10.27 -14.08
C VAL A 72 4.48 -10.76 -15.53
N ALA A 73 5.58 -10.79 -16.30
CA ALA A 73 5.57 -11.33 -17.65
C ALA A 73 5.16 -12.81 -17.64
N LEU A 74 5.79 -13.65 -16.80
CA LEU A 74 5.42 -15.07 -16.66
C LEU A 74 3.95 -15.26 -16.31
N ARG A 75 3.40 -14.46 -15.38
CA ARG A 75 1.98 -14.54 -15.00
C ARG A 75 1.03 -14.16 -16.13
N THR A 76 1.40 -13.16 -16.93
CA THR A 76 0.53 -12.63 -17.99
C THR A 76 0.62 -13.41 -19.28
N THR A 77 1.75 -14.06 -19.57
CA THR A 77 1.92 -14.88 -20.79
C THR A 77 1.49 -16.33 -20.61
N LEU A 78 1.75 -16.92 -19.45
CA LEU A 78 1.50 -18.34 -19.20
C LEU A 78 0.22 -18.59 -18.40
N LEU A 79 -0.38 -17.54 -17.82
CA LEU A 79 -1.58 -17.62 -16.97
C LEU A 79 -1.49 -18.68 -15.85
N LEU A 80 -0.28 -18.93 -15.35
CA LEU A 80 -0.02 -19.96 -14.34
C LEU A 80 -0.76 -19.66 -13.03
N PRO A 81 -1.33 -20.67 -12.34
CA PRO A 81 -1.76 -20.58 -10.95
C PRO A 81 -0.67 -20.02 -10.03
N THR A 82 -1.08 -19.42 -8.92
CA THR A 82 -0.14 -18.72 -8.02
C THR A 82 0.93 -19.66 -7.44
N ASP A 83 0.58 -20.92 -7.17
CA ASP A 83 1.49 -21.88 -6.56
C ASP A 83 2.49 -22.43 -7.60
N ASP A 84 2.06 -22.66 -8.84
CA ASP A 84 2.95 -23.04 -9.96
C ASP A 84 3.91 -21.90 -10.33
N LEU A 85 3.38 -20.66 -10.39
CA LEU A 85 4.21 -19.47 -10.59
C LEU A 85 5.25 -19.31 -9.48
N LEU A 86 4.91 -19.67 -8.24
CA LEU A 86 5.85 -19.60 -7.12
C LEU A 86 6.99 -20.62 -7.29
N ALA A 87 6.70 -21.83 -7.75
CA ALA A 87 7.71 -22.84 -8.04
C ALA A 87 8.67 -22.35 -9.13
N VAL A 88 8.14 -21.92 -10.27
CA VAL A 88 8.93 -21.40 -11.40
C VAL A 88 9.75 -20.17 -10.99
N ALA A 89 9.16 -19.22 -10.27
CA ALA A 89 9.86 -18.00 -9.87
C ALA A 89 10.97 -18.28 -8.84
N ARG A 90 10.84 -19.31 -8.00
CA ARG A 90 11.92 -19.71 -7.08
C ARG A 90 13.10 -20.31 -7.81
N GLU A 91 12.83 -21.14 -8.81
CA GLU A 91 13.86 -21.81 -9.59
C GLU A 91 14.60 -20.83 -10.52
N SER A 92 13.86 -19.95 -11.20
CA SER A 92 14.40 -19.13 -12.29
C SER A 92 14.75 -17.69 -11.91
N VAL A 93 14.17 -17.14 -10.82
CA VAL A 93 14.29 -15.70 -10.51
C VAL A 93 14.92 -15.47 -9.14
N ASN A 94 14.32 -16.01 -8.08
CA ASN A 94 14.79 -15.79 -6.72
C ASN A 94 14.41 -16.97 -5.79
N PRO A 95 15.39 -17.78 -5.34
CA PRO A 95 15.11 -18.94 -4.50
C PRO A 95 14.53 -18.58 -3.12
N ALA A 96 14.80 -17.37 -2.61
CA ALA A 96 14.29 -16.89 -1.33
C ALA A 96 12.87 -16.30 -1.42
N LEU A 97 12.19 -16.39 -2.58
CA LEU A 97 10.86 -15.84 -2.77
C LEU A 97 9.83 -16.52 -1.86
N SER A 98 9.10 -15.73 -1.07
CA SER A 98 7.96 -16.22 -0.29
C SER A 98 6.65 -16.06 -1.05
N ARG A 99 5.67 -16.92 -0.75
CA ARG A 99 4.30 -16.84 -1.30
C ARG A 99 3.65 -15.48 -1.04
N ALA A 100 3.87 -14.90 0.14
CA ALA A 100 3.35 -13.59 0.49
C ALA A 100 4.03 -12.46 -0.30
N ALA A 101 5.35 -12.53 -0.52
CA ALA A 101 6.06 -11.56 -1.35
C ALA A 101 5.58 -11.62 -2.81
N LEU A 102 5.40 -12.83 -3.36
CA LEU A 102 4.79 -13.02 -4.68
C LEU A 102 3.38 -12.41 -4.73
N GLY A 103 2.51 -12.73 -3.76
CA GLY A 103 1.16 -12.17 -3.72
C GLY A 103 1.13 -10.65 -3.64
N ARG A 104 2.04 -10.01 -2.89
CA ARG A 104 2.19 -8.55 -2.84
C ARG A 104 2.67 -7.98 -4.17
N CYS A 105 3.62 -8.63 -4.84
CA CYS A 105 4.09 -8.27 -6.18
C CYS A 105 2.91 -8.29 -7.17
N LEU A 106 2.20 -9.41 -7.27
CA LEU A 106 1.07 -9.56 -8.21
C LEU A 106 -0.04 -8.52 -7.98
N ARG A 107 -0.36 -8.21 -6.72
CA ARG A 107 -1.36 -7.17 -6.39
C ARG A 107 -0.89 -5.78 -6.75
N ARG A 108 0.38 -5.45 -6.51
CA ARG A 108 0.96 -4.15 -6.85
C ARG A 108 0.91 -3.89 -8.36
N HIS A 109 1.13 -4.95 -9.16
CA HIS A 109 1.09 -4.90 -10.62
C HIS A 109 -0.30 -5.20 -11.22
N GLY A 110 -1.32 -5.43 -10.39
CA GLY A 110 -2.70 -5.65 -10.87
C GLY A 110 -2.94 -6.99 -11.57
N VAL A 111 -2.05 -7.97 -11.40
CA VAL A 111 -2.09 -9.28 -12.09
C VAL A 111 -2.42 -10.45 -11.14
N SER A 112 -3.02 -10.14 -9.99
CA SER A 112 -3.35 -11.15 -8.97
C SER A 112 -4.48 -12.09 -9.37
N SER A 113 -5.43 -11.64 -10.21
CA SER A 113 -6.60 -12.44 -10.61
C SER A 113 -6.38 -13.07 -11.98
N LEU A 114 -6.34 -14.40 -12.07
CA LEU A 114 -6.26 -15.08 -13.36
C LEU A 114 -7.50 -14.86 -14.22
N LEU A 115 -8.68 -14.80 -13.60
CA LEU A 115 -9.94 -14.56 -14.30
C LEU A 115 -9.94 -13.19 -15.00
N GLU A 116 -9.40 -12.17 -14.34
CA GLU A 116 -9.30 -10.82 -14.92
C GLU A 116 -8.26 -10.78 -16.05
N LEU A 117 -7.20 -11.60 -15.98
CA LEU A 117 -6.21 -11.71 -17.05
C LEU A 117 -6.74 -12.46 -18.28
N ALA A 118 -7.39 -13.61 -18.09
CA ALA A 118 -7.98 -14.37 -19.19
C ALA A 118 -9.14 -13.61 -19.88
N ALA A 119 -9.89 -12.81 -19.12
CA ALA A 119 -10.91 -11.91 -19.66
C ALA A 119 -10.33 -10.82 -20.57
N ARG A 120 -9.13 -10.31 -20.25
CA ARG A 120 -8.44 -9.31 -21.08
C ARG A 120 -8.00 -9.86 -22.43
N GLU A 121 -7.71 -11.16 -22.52
CA GLU A 121 -7.37 -11.82 -23.79
C GLU A 121 -8.60 -12.09 -24.66
N THR A 122 -9.81 -12.20 -24.07
CA THR A 122 -11.00 -12.70 -24.76
C THR A 122 -12.11 -11.66 -24.98
N ASP A 123 -11.84 -10.38 -24.69
CA ASP A 123 -12.79 -9.24 -24.72
C ASP A 123 -14.15 -9.51 -24.02
N LYS A 124 -14.17 -10.51 -23.12
CA LYS A 124 -15.35 -10.95 -22.38
C LYS A 124 -15.22 -10.56 -20.91
N PRO A 125 -16.30 -10.07 -20.26
CA PRO A 125 -16.21 -9.58 -18.89
C PRO A 125 -15.94 -10.71 -17.88
N ALA A 126 -14.93 -10.50 -17.01
CA ALA A 126 -14.59 -11.42 -15.92
C ALA A 126 -15.69 -11.48 -14.86
N LYS A 127 -16.35 -12.63 -14.68
CA LYS A 127 -17.29 -12.85 -13.57
C LYS A 127 -16.52 -13.33 -12.32
N LYS A 128 -16.52 -12.54 -11.25
CA LYS A 128 -16.04 -12.99 -9.92
C LYS A 128 -17.08 -13.94 -9.32
N GLY A 129 -16.68 -15.19 -9.09
CA GLY A 129 -17.47 -16.13 -8.29
C GLY A 129 -17.58 -15.61 -6.86
N SER A 130 -18.81 -15.35 -6.40
CA SER A 130 -19.09 -15.08 -5.00
C SER A 130 -18.55 -16.23 -4.16
N ARG A 131 -17.65 -15.95 -3.22
CA ARG A 131 -17.24 -16.94 -2.23
C ARG A 131 -18.49 -17.32 -1.44
N LEU A 132 -19.03 -18.51 -1.69
CA LEU A 132 -20.03 -19.15 -0.86
C LEU A 132 -19.43 -19.29 0.53
N SER A 133 -19.92 -18.49 1.47
CA SER A 133 -19.68 -18.70 2.89
C SER A 133 -20.45 -19.95 3.28
N SER A 134 -19.81 -21.12 3.18
CA SER A 134 -20.35 -22.37 3.70
C SER A 134 -20.38 -22.29 5.22
N ALA A 135 -21.52 -21.86 5.76
CA ALA A 135 -21.86 -22.01 7.16
C ALA A 135 -22.08 -23.50 7.44
N ILE A 136 -21.12 -24.15 8.09
CA ILE A 136 -21.29 -25.48 8.65
C ILE A 136 -22.11 -25.30 9.93
N HIS A 137 -23.42 -25.54 9.84
CA HIS A 137 -24.28 -25.68 11.01
C HIS A 137 -24.32 -27.17 11.36
N THR A 138 -23.48 -27.58 12.32
CA THR A 138 -23.55 -28.91 12.92
C THR A 138 -24.77 -28.94 13.85
N GLN A 139 -25.86 -29.54 13.38
CA GLN A 139 -26.97 -29.94 14.23
C GLN A 139 -26.55 -31.17 15.05
N ALA A 140 -26.63 -31.03 16.37
CA ALA A 140 -26.70 -32.15 17.30
C ALA A 140 -28.10 -32.80 17.19
N LEU A 141 -28.13 -34.13 17.29
CA LEU A 141 -29.35 -34.94 17.36
C LEU A 141 -29.03 -36.18 18.22
N PRO A 142 -30.06 -36.83 18.78
CA PRO A 142 -30.96 -36.39 19.83
C PRO A 142 -30.49 -36.79 21.25
#